data_AF-A0A0C9UJ05-F1
#
_entry.id   AF-A0A0C9UJ05-F1
#
_cell.length_a   1.000
_cell.length_b   1.000
_cell.length_c   1.000
_cell.angle_alpha   90.00
_cell.angle_beta   90.00
_cell.angle_gamma   90.00
#
_symmetry.space_group_name_H-M   'P 1'
#
loop_
_entity.id
_entity.type
_entity.pdbx_description
1 polymer ?
#
loop_
_entity_poly.entity_id
_entity_poly.type
_entity_poly.pdbx_seq_one_letter_code
_entity_poly.pdbx_strand_id
1 'polypeptide(L)'
;MTPYTALSMLMGPGISPVRIIGDLCLALSGPWLLYRLKAKGTTGVSLETQILRLLVFTTRYFDVLVGPTVSIYNTTLKYIILLSGILSVTAVAHGSGVRSLHEKTQAHMLGLFCGVSIVLGCFFNYFPSAMEIAWSFSMWLAIFADIPQFCVTVKSLKRDWQIIVYLALLAGYRVFYLPHWILRYIDQGVLDPIAIVSGIGTILVHFAGFIFIIATKIVRSDNIQSQLQIAVEEGVPEPSIDTAVLVVVEKGAPKSSTNPSTLQGKK
;
A
#
# COMPACT_ATOMS: atom_id res chain seq x y z
N MET A 1 -0.46 8.21 -42.16
CA MET A 1 -0.15 8.32 -40.71
C MET A 1 0.62 7.09 -40.31
N THR A 2 1.88 7.19 -39.91
CA THR A 2 2.59 6.01 -39.41
C THR A 2 2.04 5.67 -38.02
N PRO A 3 2.00 4.39 -37.61
CA PRO A 3 1.49 4.00 -36.29
C PRO A 3 2.17 4.73 -35.12
N TYR A 4 3.43 5.15 -35.31
CA TYR A 4 4.18 5.97 -34.35
C TYR A 4 3.60 7.39 -34.15
N THR A 5 3.02 8.02 -35.18
CA THR A 5 2.43 9.37 -35.06
C THR A 5 1.08 9.35 -34.35
N ALA A 6 0.27 8.32 -34.57
CA ALA A 6 -1.00 8.15 -33.86
C ALA A 6 -0.77 7.78 -32.38
N LEU A 7 0.24 6.94 -32.11
CA LEU A 7 0.62 6.54 -30.77
C LEU A 7 1.22 7.70 -29.95
N SER A 8 2.06 8.55 -30.57
CA SER A 8 2.60 9.74 -29.90
C SER A 8 1.54 10.80 -29.62
N MET A 9 0.54 10.97 -30.51
CA MET A 9 -0.62 11.84 -30.28
C MET A 9 -1.54 11.32 -29.17
N LEU A 10 -1.74 9.99 -29.06
CA LEU A 10 -2.59 9.39 -28.03
C LEU A 10 -1.95 9.43 -26.64
N MET A 11 -0.64 9.20 -26.56
CA MET A 11 0.07 9.07 -25.30
C MET A 11 0.65 10.40 -24.80
N GLY A 12 1.08 11.28 -25.70
CA GLY A 12 1.81 12.50 -25.39
C GLY A 12 3.34 12.34 -25.61
N PRO A 13 4.08 13.45 -25.81
CA PRO A 13 5.51 13.41 -26.10
C PRO A 13 6.35 12.93 -24.90
N GLY A 14 7.43 12.18 -25.18
CA GLY A 14 8.44 11.82 -24.17
C GLY A 14 8.08 10.65 -23.23
N ILE A 15 7.12 9.80 -23.60
CA ILE A 15 6.75 8.61 -22.80
C ILE A 15 7.58 7.41 -23.25
N SER A 16 8.47 6.94 -22.37
CA SER A 16 9.23 5.70 -22.57
C SER A 16 8.37 4.46 -22.30
N PRO A 17 8.61 3.30 -22.96
CA PRO A 17 7.87 2.06 -22.71
C PRO A 17 7.85 1.61 -21.23
N VAL A 18 8.97 1.79 -20.52
CA VAL A 18 9.07 1.46 -19.08
C VAL A 18 8.11 2.29 -18.23
N ARG A 19 7.89 3.57 -18.58
CA ARG A 19 6.90 4.42 -17.91
C ARG A 19 5.49 3.90 -18.10
N ILE A 20 5.15 3.43 -19.30
CA ILE A 20 3.83 2.87 -19.60
C ILE A 20 3.55 1.68 -18.71
N ILE A 21 4.52 0.78 -18.55
CA ILE A 21 4.39 -0.39 -17.66
C ILE A 21 4.17 0.08 -16.21
N GLY A 22 4.94 1.05 -15.74
CA GLY A 22 4.77 1.62 -14.41
C GLY A 22 3.39 2.25 -14.20
N ASP A 23 2.90 3.01 -15.19
CA ASP A 23 1.58 3.63 -15.18
C ASP A 23 0.44 2.60 -15.16
N LEU A 24 0.60 1.50 -15.92
CA LEU A 24 -0.34 0.38 -15.91
C LEU A 24 -0.32 -0.35 -14.56
N CYS A 25 0.85 -0.58 -13.96
CA CYS A 25 0.94 -1.15 -12.60
C CYS A 25 0.14 -0.30 -11.59
N LEU A 26 0.30 1.02 -11.64
CA LEU A 26 -0.43 1.93 -10.76
C LEU A 26 -1.94 1.89 -11.02
N ALA A 27 -2.35 2.00 -12.27
CA ALA A 27 -3.76 2.02 -12.65
C ALA A 27 -4.48 0.69 -12.39
N LEU A 28 -3.78 -0.44 -12.48
CA LEU A 28 -4.33 -1.77 -12.18
C LEU A 28 -4.42 -2.08 -10.69
N SER A 29 -3.58 -1.45 -9.85
CA SER A 29 -3.53 -1.72 -8.41
C SER A 29 -4.88 -1.48 -7.70
N GLY A 30 -5.58 -0.39 -8.02
CA GLY A 30 -6.87 -0.04 -7.43
C GLY A 30 -7.99 -1.02 -7.81
N PRO A 31 -8.25 -1.26 -9.11
CA PRO A 31 -9.20 -2.28 -9.56
C PRO A 31 -8.92 -3.67 -8.99
N TRP A 32 -7.65 -4.07 -8.89
CA TRP A 32 -7.26 -5.34 -8.28
C TRP A 32 -7.65 -5.41 -6.79
N LEU A 33 -7.40 -4.35 -6.03
CA LEU A 33 -7.81 -4.27 -4.64
C LEU A 33 -9.33 -4.34 -4.49
N LEU A 34 -10.08 -3.61 -5.32
CA LEU A 34 -11.55 -3.64 -5.31
C LEU A 34 -12.10 -5.04 -5.60
N TYR A 35 -11.53 -5.74 -6.59
CA TYR A 35 -11.86 -7.13 -6.88
C TYR A 35 -11.63 -8.02 -5.66
N ARG A 36 -10.48 -7.87 -4.99
CA ARG A 36 -10.17 -8.59 -3.74
C ARG A 36 -11.19 -8.28 -2.65
N LEU A 37 -11.51 -7.01 -2.43
CA LEU A 37 -12.45 -6.57 -1.39
C LEU A 37 -13.84 -7.17 -1.61
N LYS A 38 -14.30 -7.24 -2.87
CA LYS A 38 -15.55 -7.89 -3.23
C LYS A 38 -15.52 -9.41 -2.97
N ALA A 39 -14.40 -10.07 -3.24
CA ALA A 39 -14.28 -11.52 -3.10
C ALA A 39 -14.09 -12.00 -1.64
N LYS A 40 -13.36 -11.24 -0.82
CA LYS A 40 -12.90 -11.68 0.52
C LYS A 40 -13.23 -10.71 1.66
N GLY A 41 -13.98 -9.64 1.39
CA GLY A 41 -14.30 -8.60 2.37
C GLY A 41 -13.12 -7.68 2.70
N THR A 42 -13.21 -6.97 3.83
CA THR A 42 -12.25 -5.93 4.24
C THR A 42 -11.14 -6.41 5.18
N THR A 43 -11.20 -7.64 5.65
CA THR A 43 -10.22 -8.21 6.58
C THR A 43 -8.82 -8.15 6.02
N GLY A 44 -7.87 -7.57 6.77
CA GLY A 44 -6.47 -7.45 6.39
C GLY A 44 -6.12 -6.24 5.50
N VAL A 45 -7.08 -5.34 5.23
CA VAL A 45 -6.83 -4.09 4.50
C VAL A 45 -6.88 -2.91 5.47
N SER A 46 -5.86 -2.06 5.45
CA SER A 46 -5.76 -0.85 6.27
C SER A 46 -6.55 0.30 5.65
N LEU A 47 -7.53 0.82 6.39
CA LEU A 47 -8.27 2.02 6.01
C LEU A 47 -7.35 3.25 5.91
N GLU A 48 -6.35 3.38 6.80
CA GLU A 48 -5.43 4.52 6.79
C GLU A 48 -4.62 4.59 5.50
N THR A 49 -4.10 3.46 5.02
CA THR A 49 -3.39 3.42 3.73
C THR A 49 -4.32 3.84 2.61
N GLN A 50 -5.59 3.41 2.60
CA GLN A 50 -6.52 3.84 1.56
C GLN A 50 -6.79 5.35 1.61
N ILE A 51 -6.93 5.93 2.80
CA ILE A 51 -7.10 7.39 2.97
C ILE A 51 -5.83 8.13 2.52
N LEU A 52 -4.65 7.72 2.99
CA LEU A 52 -3.37 8.31 2.61
C LEU A 52 -3.15 8.25 1.10
N ARG A 53 -3.44 7.11 0.45
CA ARG A 53 -3.34 6.98 -1.01
C ARG A 53 -4.34 7.87 -1.73
N LEU A 54 -5.57 7.98 -1.26
CA LEU A 54 -6.55 8.90 -1.86
C LEU A 54 -6.07 10.35 -1.75
N LEU A 55 -5.48 10.75 -0.62
CA LEU A 55 -4.87 12.08 -0.46
C LEU A 55 -3.72 12.30 -1.44
N VAL A 56 -2.82 11.31 -1.60
CA VAL A 56 -1.74 11.37 -2.60
C VAL A 56 -2.31 11.57 -4.00
N PHE A 57 -3.31 10.79 -4.41
CA PHE A 57 -3.85 10.87 -5.77
C PHE A 57 -4.63 12.16 -6.02
N THR A 58 -5.46 12.58 -5.07
CA THR A 58 -6.26 13.81 -5.19
C THR A 58 -5.38 15.06 -5.28
N THR A 59 -4.35 15.16 -4.43
CA THR A 59 -3.41 16.31 -4.47
C THR A 59 -2.50 16.28 -5.68
N ARG A 60 -2.09 15.10 -6.17
CA ARG A 60 -1.25 14.96 -7.36
C ARG A 60 -1.99 15.23 -8.67
N TYR A 61 -3.25 14.82 -8.76
CA TYR A 61 -4.04 14.85 -9.99
C TYR A 61 -5.14 15.92 -9.95
N PHE A 62 -5.01 16.89 -9.04
CA PHE A 62 -5.91 18.04 -8.98
C PHE A 62 -5.90 18.84 -10.30
N ASP A 63 -4.77 18.79 -11.01
CA ASP A 63 -4.59 19.38 -12.34
C ASP A 63 -5.58 18.86 -13.40
N VAL A 64 -6.20 17.69 -13.22
CA VAL A 64 -7.23 17.17 -14.14
C VAL A 64 -8.50 18.02 -14.15
N LEU A 65 -8.80 18.68 -13.04
CA LEU A 65 -10.02 19.48 -12.90
C LEU A 65 -9.83 20.92 -13.39
N VAL A 66 -8.60 21.42 -13.38
CA VAL A 66 -8.30 22.85 -13.56
C VAL A 66 -7.32 23.11 -14.72
N GLY A 67 -6.49 22.14 -15.05
CA GLY A 67 -5.41 22.25 -16.04
C GLY A 67 -5.83 21.82 -17.45
N PRO A 68 -4.95 22.09 -18.44
CA PRO A 68 -5.18 21.63 -19.81
C PRO A 68 -5.06 20.11 -19.92
N THR A 69 -5.91 19.52 -20.75
CA THR A 69 -5.81 18.08 -21.08
C THR A 69 -4.51 17.81 -21.83
N VAL A 70 -3.58 17.09 -21.20
CA VAL A 70 -2.29 16.74 -21.80
C VAL A 70 -2.44 15.67 -22.89
N SER A 71 -3.09 14.56 -22.56
CA SER A 71 -3.38 13.47 -23.50
C SER A 71 -4.53 12.60 -23.01
N ILE A 72 -5.22 11.92 -23.94
CA ILE A 72 -6.30 10.99 -23.60
C ILE A 72 -5.79 9.88 -22.68
N TYR A 73 -4.59 9.36 -22.95
CA TYR A 73 -3.92 8.37 -22.11
C TYR A 73 -3.74 8.87 -20.67
N ASN A 74 -3.14 10.04 -20.49
CA ASN A 74 -2.86 10.59 -19.17
C ASN A 74 -4.15 10.85 -18.38
N THR A 75 -5.13 11.51 -19.01
CA THR A 75 -6.41 11.84 -18.39
C THR A 75 -7.18 10.57 -17.99
N THR A 76 -7.22 9.56 -18.87
CA THR A 76 -7.92 8.28 -18.59
C THR A 76 -7.32 7.58 -17.38
N LEU A 77 -5.99 7.47 -17.30
CA LEU A 77 -5.33 6.83 -16.16
C LEU A 77 -5.58 7.57 -14.85
N LYS A 78 -5.53 8.91 -14.86
CA LYS A 78 -5.81 9.71 -13.66
C LYS A 78 -7.24 9.49 -13.17
N TYR A 79 -8.23 9.41 -14.05
CA TYR A 79 -9.60 9.08 -13.68
C TYR A 79 -9.73 7.67 -13.08
N ILE A 80 -9.10 6.65 -13.67
CA ILE A 80 -9.09 5.28 -13.13
C ILE A 80 -8.48 5.27 -11.72
N ILE A 81 -7.35 5.94 -11.52
CA ILE A 81 -6.66 5.99 -10.23
C ILE A 81 -7.50 6.72 -9.18
N LEU A 82 -8.08 7.89 -9.52
CA LEU A 82 -8.92 8.65 -8.59
C LEU A 82 -10.19 7.88 -8.22
N LEU A 83 -10.91 7.35 -9.21
CA LEU A 83 -12.14 6.60 -8.99
C LEU A 83 -11.88 5.34 -8.15
N SER A 84 -10.85 4.57 -8.48
CA SER A 84 -10.50 3.38 -7.70
C SER A 84 -10.05 3.71 -6.27
N GLY A 85 -9.36 4.83 -6.06
CA GLY A 85 -9.03 5.33 -4.72
C GLY A 85 -10.26 5.67 -3.89
N ILE A 86 -11.21 6.42 -4.45
CA ILE A 86 -12.48 6.78 -3.78
C ILE A 86 -13.25 5.51 -3.43
N LEU A 87 -13.43 4.60 -4.39
CA LEU A 87 -14.13 3.34 -4.18
C LEU A 87 -13.44 2.45 -3.14
N SER A 88 -12.11 2.45 -3.08
CA SER A 88 -11.36 1.63 -2.11
C SER A 88 -11.56 2.14 -0.68
N VAL A 89 -11.53 3.47 -0.49
CA VAL A 89 -11.81 4.08 0.81
C VAL A 89 -13.25 3.78 1.24
N THR A 90 -14.23 4.00 0.35
CA THR A 90 -15.64 3.77 0.70
C THR A 90 -15.92 2.29 0.98
N ALA A 91 -15.38 1.37 0.18
CA ALA A 91 -15.55 -0.07 0.38
C ALA A 91 -14.94 -0.55 1.70
N VAL A 92 -13.75 -0.06 2.06
CA VAL A 92 -13.11 -0.42 3.34
C VAL A 92 -13.85 0.23 4.52
N ALA A 93 -14.22 1.51 4.43
CA ALA A 93 -14.89 2.23 5.50
C ALA A 93 -16.29 1.68 5.84
N HIS A 94 -17.05 1.20 4.85
CA HIS A 94 -18.39 0.64 5.06
C HIS A 94 -18.38 -0.88 5.33
N GLY A 95 -17.21 -1.54 5.31
CA GLY A 95 -17.11 -2.97 5.58
C GLY A 95 -17.34 -3.32 7.05
N SER A 96 -18.11 -4.39 7.28
CA SER A 96 -18.66 -4.84 8.57
C SER A 96 -17.64 -5.24 9.66
N GLY A 97 -16.34 -5.09 9.43
CA GLY A 97 -15.26 -5.46 10.37
C GLY A 97 -14.43 -4.30 10.93
N VAL A 98 -14.67 -3.05 10.49
CA VAL A 98 -13.77 -1.92 10.76
C VAL A 98 -14.11 -1.15 12.06
N ARG A 99 -15.31 -1.37 12.63
CA ARG A 99 -15.87 -0.43 13.61
C ARG A 99 -15.52 -0.69 15.09
N SER A 100 -14.77 -1.74 15.44
CA SER A 100 -14.73 -2.19 16.85
C SER A 100 -13.36 -2.33 17.55
N LEU A 101 -12.19 -2.13 16.91
CA LEU A 101 -10.93 -2.45 17.60
C LEU A 101 -9.71 -1.53 17.38
N HIS A 102 -9.83 -0.42 16.64
CA HIS A 102 -8.62 0.22 16.10
C HIS A 102 -8.53 1.76 16.14
N GLU A 103 -9.52 2.46 16.73
CA GLU A 103 -9.67 3.91 16.55
C GLU A 103 -8.59 4.80 17.22
N LYS A 104 -7.91 4.39 18.30
CA LYS A 104 -6.96 5.27 19.01
C LYS A 104 -5.52 5.25 18.50
N THR A 105 -5.01 4.11 18.04
CA THR A 105 -3.60 4.01 17.59
C THR A 105 -3.45 4.48 16.12
N GLN A 106 -4.53 4.44 15.34
CA GLN A 106 -4.51 4.78 13.91
C GLN A 106 -4.49 6.29 13.63
N ALA A 107 -5.27 7.09 14.36
CA ALA A 107 -5.30 8.54 14.13
C ALA A 107 -3.90 9.21 14.21
N HIS A 108 -2.99 8.64 15.01
CA HIS A 108 -1.65 9.16 15.20
C HIS A 108 -0.74 8.99 13.97
N MET A 109 -0.81 7.85 13.26
CA MET A 109 0.05 7.61 12.09
C MET A 109 -0.38 8.47 10.90
N LEU A 110 -1.70 8.54 10.64
CA LEU A 110 -2.26 9.39 9.60
C LEU A 110 -1.86 10.86 9.80
N GLY A 111 -2.07 11.40 11.00
CA GLY A 111 -1.70 12.77 11.34
C GLY A 111 -0.21 13.03 11.22
N LEU A 112 0.63 12.10 11.69
CA LEU A 112 2.09 12.20 11.59
C LEU A 112 2.56 12.24 10.14
N PHE A 113 2.13 11.29 9.30
CA PHE A 113 2.57 11.21 7.91
C PHE A 113 2.08 12.41 7.08
N CYS A 114 0.84 12.85 7.29
CA CYS A 114 0.34 14.07 6.66
C CYS A 114 1.12 15.30 7.13
N GLY A 115 1.36 15.45 8.44
CA GLY A 115 2.09 16.58 9.01
C GLY A 115 3.52 16.70 8.47
N VAL A 116 4.27 15.60 8.48
CA VAL A 116 5.64 15.55 7.91
C VAL A 116 5.62 15.90 6.43
N SER A 117 4.67 15.37 5.67
CA SER A 117 4.59 15.60 4.22
C SER A 117 4.17 17.03 3.87
N ILE A 118 3.34 17.68 4.70
CA ILE A 118 2.97 19.10 4.55
C ILE A 118 4.21 19.97 4.73
N VAL A 119 4.97 19.73 5.81
CA VAL A 119 6.23 20.45 6.05
C VAL A 119 7.17 20.28 4.86
N LEU A 120 7.42 19.04 4.42
CA LEU A 120 8.29 18.80 3.28
C LEU A 120 7.77 19.44 1.98
N GLY A 121 6.46 19.39 1.70
CA GLY A 121 5.87 20.03 0.52
C GLY A 121 6.01 21.55 0.50
N CYS A 122 5.85 22.19 1.66
CA CYS A 122 6.00 23.64 1.80
C CYS A 122 7.46 24.13 1.69
N PHE A 123 8.43 23.33 2.13
CA PHE A 123 9.86 23.70 2.08
C PHE A 123 10.55 23.25 0.78
N PHE A 124 10.15 22.10 0.22
CA PHE A 124 10.75 21.53 -0.99
C PHE A 124 9.76 21.59 -2.15
N ASN A 125 9.64 22.75 -2.79
CA ASN A 125 8.85 22.96 -4.01
C ASN A 125 9.64 23.83 -5.00
N TYR A 126 9.30 23.77 -6.28
CA TYR A 126 9.98 24.58 -7.29
C TYR A 126 9.50 26.04 -7.32
N PHE A 127 8.23 26.27 -6.97
CA PHE A 127 7.65 27.61 -6.88
C PHE A 127 6.48 27.62 -5.88
N PRO A 128 6.26 28.73 -5.14
CA PRO A 128 5.31 28.79 -4.03
C PRO A 128 3.86 28.99 -4.52
N SER A 129 3.36 28.07 -5.35
CA SER A 129 1.95 28.01 -5.75
C SER A 129 1.23 26.89 -5.00
N ALA A 130 -0.06 27.06 -4.74
CA ALA A 130 -0.86 26.02 -4.06
C ALA A 130 -0.84 24.68 -4.82
N MET A 131 -0.85 24.71 -6.15
CA MET A 131 -0.81 23.50 -6.99
C MET A 131 0.54 22.80 -6.91
N GLU A 132 1.63 23.55 -6.91
CA GLU A 132 2.99 23.01 -6.80
C GLU A 132 3.28 22.45 -5.40
N ILE A 133 2.82 23.15 -4.35
CA ILE A 133 2.91 22.68 -2.97
C ILE A 133 2.09 21.39 -2.81
N ALA A 134 0.88 21.32 -3.38
CA ALA A 134 0.06 20.11 -3.35
C ALA A 134 0.72 18.95 -4.11
N TRP A 135 1.32 19.22 -5.27
CA TRP A 135 2.09 18.22 -6.02
C TRP A 135 3.28 17.71 -5.19
N SER A 136 4.09 18.59 -4.61
CA SER A 136 5.24 18.21 -3.79
C SER A 136 4.81 17.45 -2.53
N PHE A 137 3.79 17.92 -1.81
CA PHE A 137 3.16 17.20 -0.70
C PHE A 137 2.80 15.77 -1.10
N SER A 138 2.18 15.58 -2.27
CA SER A 138 1.81 14.25 -2.76
C SER A 138 3.02 13.34 -2.98
N MET A 139 4.17 13.90 -3.37
CA MET A 139 5.40 13.15 -3.62
C MET A 139 5.98 12.63 -2.31
N TRP A 140 6.06 13.47 -1.29
CA TRP A 140 6.54 13.09 0.05
C TRP A 140 5.58 12.13 0.76
N LEU A 141 4.27 12.40 0.71
CA LEU A 141 3.27 11.54 1.36
C LEU A 141 3.27 10.12 0.77
N ALA A 142 3.58 9.98 -0.52
CA ALA A 142 3.64 8.68 -1.19
C ALA A 142 4.71 7.73 -0.62
N ILE A 143 5.74 8.25 0.07
CA ILE A 143 6.74 7.42 0.75
C ILE A 143 6.08 6.65 1.90
N PHE A 144 5.17 7.29 2.63
CA PHE A 144 4.61 6.78 3.87
C PHE A 144 3.25 6.10 3.70
N ALA A 145 2.54 6.40 2.62
CA ALA A 145 1.15 5.99 2.42
C ALA A 145 0.88 4.49 2.60
N ASP A 146 1.83 3.64 2.19
CA ASP A 146 1.66 2.18 2.20
C ASP A 146 2.17 1.51 3.51
N ILE A 147 2.82 2.27 4.41
CA ILE A 147 3.37 1.74 5.67
C ILE A 147 2.30 1.07 6.54
N PRO A 148 1.12 1.68 6.80
CA PRO A 148 0.09 1.04 7.62
C PRO A 148 -0.36 -0.31 7.07
N GLN A 149 -0.49 -0.44 5.75
CA GLN A 149 -0.85 -1.70 5.09
C GLN A 149 0.23 -2.76 5.26
N PHE A 150 1.52 -2.41 5.16
CA PHE A 150 2.61 -3.34 5.46
C PHE A 150 2.53 -3.82 6.92
N CYS A 151 2.28 -2.93 7.88
CA CYS A 151 2.14 -3.30 9.29
C CYS A 151 0.98 -4.27 9.53
N VAL A 152 -0.18 -4.03 8.92
CA VAL A 152 -1.34 -4.95 8.99
C VAL A 152 -1.00 -6.30 8.37
N THR A 153 -0.31 -6.31 7.22
CA THR A 153 0.04 -7.53 6.50
C THR A 153 1.05 -8.39 7.26
N VAL A 154 2.05 -7.77 7.90
CA VAL A 154 3.04 -8.45 8.74
C VAL A 154 2.40 -9.04 9.99
N LYS A 155 1.44 -8.32 10.61
CA LYS A 155 0.72 -8.80 11.80
C LYS A 155 -0.29 -9.89 11.47
N SER A 156 -0.86 -9.92 10.26
CA SER A 156 -1.84 -10.93 9.85
C SER A 156 -1.26 -12.35 9.88
N LEU A 157 -2.04 -13.28 10.43
CA LEU A 157 -1.71 -14.71 10.47
C LEU A 157 -1.94 -15.36 9.10
N LYS A 158 -3.12 -15.12 8.52
CA LYS A 158 -3.45 -15.57 7.17
C LYS A 158 -3.08 -14.48 6.18
N ARG A 159 -2.05 -14.74 5.38
CA ARG A 159 -1.57 -13.79 4.37
C ARG A 159 -2.32 -13.99 3.08
N ASP A 160 -3.08 -12.98 2.71
CA ASP A 160 -3.79 -12.98 1.46
C ASP A 160 -2.84 -12.63 0.32
N TRP A 161 -2.61 -13.60 -0.57
CA TRP A 161 -1.78 -13.42 -1.76
C TRP A 161 -2.25 -12.22 -2.61
N GLN A 162 -3.56 -11.95 -2.67
CA GLN A 162 -4.10 -10.85 -3.47
C GLN A 162 -3.67 -9.47 -2.92
N ILE A 163 -3.47 -9.35 -1.60
CA ILE A 163 -2.93 -8.13 -0.97
C ILE A 163 -1.43 -7.99 -1.33
N ILE A 164 -0.69 -9.09 -1.37
CA ILE A 164 0.72 -9.07 -1.77
C ILE A 164 0.86 -8.61 -3.22
N VAL A 165 -0.01 -9.06 -4.14
CA VAL A 165 -0.05 -8.57 -5.53
C VAL A 165 -0.37 -7.10 -5.59
N TYR A 166 -1.37 -6.63 -4.83
CA TYR A 166 -1.70 -5.22 -4.75
C TYR A 166 -0.47 -4.37 -4.34
N LEU A 167 0.22 -4.76 -3.28
CA LEU A 167 1.46 -4.10 -2.84
C LEU A 167 2.56 -4.19 -3.90
N ALA A 168 2.65 -5.30 -4.63
CA ALA A 168 3.64 -5.50 -5.67
C ALA A 168 3.37 -4.62 -6.91
N LEU A 169 2.11 -4.43 -7.29
CA LEU A 169 1.71 -3.49 -8.34
C LEU A 169 2.06 -2.05 -7.96
N LEU A 170 1.83 -1.66 -6.69
CA LEU A 170 2.20 -0.35 -6.18
C LEU A 170 3.72 -0.11 -6.16
N ALA A 171 4.50 -1.12 -5.74
CA ALA A 171 5.95 -1.08 -5.84
C ALA A 171 6.43 -1.02 -7.29
N GLY A 172 5.85 -1.85 -8.16
CA GLY A 172 6.17 -1.97 -9.57
C GLY A 172 6.08 -0.62 -10.29
N TYR A 173 5.02 0.16 -10.03
CA TYR A 173 4.89 1.53 -10.52
C TYR A 173 6.16 2.36 -10.26
N ARG A 174 6.69 2.37 -9.03
CA ARG A 174 7.89 3.16 -8.70
C ARG A 174 9.18 2.55 -9.26
N VAL A 175 9.29 1.22 -9.27
CA VAL A 175 10.45 0.52 -9.82
C VAL A 175 10.60 0.79 -11.31
N PHE A 176 9.52 0.73 -12.09
CA PHE A 176 9.56 0.99 -13.53
C PHE A 176 9.77 2.48 -13.88
N TYR A 177 9.49 3.39 -12.94
CA TYR A 177 9.80 4.81 -13.10
C TYR A 177 11.29 5.14 -12.92
N LEU A 178 12.06 4.29 -12.25
CA LEU A 178 13.50 4.52 -12.05
C LEU A 178 14.28 4.53 -13.39
N PRO A 179 14.14 3.52 -14.28
CA PRO A 179 14.72 3.59 -15.62
C PRO A 179 14.17 4.75 -16.46
N HIS A 180 12.89 5.13 -16.26
CA HIS A 180 12.31 6.26 -16.98
C HIS A 180 13.05 7.58 -16.68
N TRP A 181 13.41 7.85 -15.42
CA TRP A 181 14.18 9.06 -15.07
C TRP A 181 15.56 9.07 -15.71
N ILE A 182 16.23 7.91 -15.78
CA ILE A 182 17.53 7.77 -16.44
C ILE A 182 17.41 8.06 -17.94
N LEU A 183 16.45 7.43 -18.61
CA LEU A 183 16.20 7.65 -20.04
C LEU A 183 15.86 9.12 -20.34
N ARG A 184 15.01 9.73 -19.50
CA ARG A 184 14.65 11.14 -19.63
C ARG A 184 15.86 12.06 -19.48
N TYR A 185 16.78 11.75 -18.59
CA TYR A 185 18.02 12.51 -18.43
C TYR A 185 18.92 12.40 -19.65
N ILE A 186 19.08 11.19 -20.20
CA ILE A 186 19.90 10.95 -21.40
C ILE A 186 19.30 11.69 -22.61
N ASP A 187 17.98 11.59 -22.80
CA ASP A 187 17.32 12.12 -23.99
C ASP A 187 17.07 13.64 -23.94
N GLN A 188 16.77 14.18 -22.75
CA GLN A 188 16.28 15.55 -22.58
C GLN A 188 17.16 16.42 -21.68
N GLY A 189 18.12 15.85 -20.95
CA GLY A 189 18.94 16.57 -19.96
C GLY A 189 18.17 17.06 -18.74
N VAL A 190 16.92 16.60 -18.53
CA VAL A 190 16.03 17.07 -17.46
C VAL A 190 16.04 16.09 -16.29
N LEU A 191 16.31 16.61 -15.09
CA LEU A 191 16.16 15.90 -13.82
C LEU A 191 15.12 16.58 -12.94
N ASP A 192 14.35 15.78 -12.21
CA ASP A 192 13.40 16.23 -11.19
C ASP A 192 13.84 15.65 -9.83
N PRO A 193 14.65 16.39 -9.05
CA PRO A 193 15.17 15.91 -7.78
C PRO A 193 14.08 15.49 -6.78
N ILE A 194 12.98 16.24 -6.69
CA ILE A 194 11.86 15.89 -5.79
C ILE A 194 11.26 14.56 -6.20
N ALA A 195 11.03 14.33 -7.50
CA ALA A 195 10.49 13.07 -7.97
C ALA A 195 11.43 11.89 -7.78
N ILE A 196 12.72 12.07 -7.99
CA ILE A 196 13.74 11.03 -7.82
C ILE A 196 13.88 10.66 -6.34
N VAL A 197 14.07 11.63 -5.46
CA VAL A 197 14.30 11.39 -4.02
C VAL A 197 13.08 10.73 -3.38
N SER A 198 11.89 11.29 -3.59
CA SER A 198 10.65 10.69 -3.07
C SER A 198 10.35 9.33 -3.69
N GLY A 199 10.70 9.15 -4.97
CA GLY A 199 10.62 7.89 -5.69
C GLY A 199 11.48 6.79 -5.08
N ILE A 200 12.76 7.08 -4.85
CA ILE A 200 13.70 6.18 -4.18
C ILE A 200 13.23 5.88 -2.76
N GLY A 201 12.80 6.89 -2.01
CA GLY A 201 12.23 6.70 -0.66
C GLY A 201 11.05 5.73 -0.67
N THR A 202 10.15 5.86 -1.65
CA THR A 202 9.01 4.94 -1.81
C THR A 202 9.49 3.51 -2.10
N ILE A 203 10.48 3.34 -2.98
CA ILE A 203 11.08 2.03 -3.32
C ILE A 203 11.69 1.39 -2.06
N LEU A 204 12.43 2.15 -1.27
CA LEU A 204 13.06 1.65 -0.04
C LEU A 204 12.02 1.19 0.99
N VAL A 205 10.95 1.95 1.19
CA VAL A 205 9.85 1.56 2.09
C VAL A 205 9.19 0.26 1.61
N HIS A 206 8.91 0.14 0.31
CA HIS A 206 8.32 -1.09 -0.23
C HIS A 206 9.27 -2.28 -0.10
N PHE A 207 10.56 -2.09 -0.41
CA PHE A 207 11.58 -3.12 -0.28
C PHE A 207 11.68 -3.62 1.16
N ALA A 208 11.81 -2.70 2.13
CA ALA A 208 11.80 -3.04 3.56
C ALA A 208 10.51 -3.76 3.96
N GLY A 209 9.34 -3.26 3.52
CA GLY A 209 8.04 -3.88 3.77
C GLY A 209 7.96 -5.32 3.28
N PHE A 210 8.43 -5.62 2.07
CA PHE A 210 8.48 -6.99 1.54
C PHE A 210 9.46 -7.88 2.32
N ILE A 211 10.63 -7.36 2.71
CA ILE A 211 11.56 -8.11 3.56
C ILE A 211 10.93 -8.45 4.91
N PHE A 212 10.27 -7.50 5.57
CA PHE A 212 9.56 -7.77 6.83
C PHE A 212 8.45 -8.80 6.67
N ILE A 213 7.70 -8.75 5.56
CA ILE A 213 6.73 -9.79 5.22
C ILE A 213 7.45 -11.14 5.15
N ILE A 214 8.50 -11.29 4.33
CA ILE A 214 9.19 -12.57 4.15
C ILE A 214 9.79 -13.08 5.47
N ALA A 215 10.55 -12.24 6.19
CA ALA A 215 11.19 -12.59 7.45
C ALA A 215 10.19 -13.11 8.50
N THR A 216 9.06 -12.43 8.66
CA THR A 216 8.03 -12.86 9.63
C THR A 216 7.29 -14.13 9.19
N LYS A 217 7.33 -14.51 7.90
CA LYS A 217 6.80 -15.81 7.45
C LYS A 217 7.75 -16.92 7.85
N ILE A 218 9.06 -16.71 7.64
CA ILE A 218 10.10 -17.67 7.97
C ILE A 218 10.07 -17.96 9.48
N VAL A 219 10.20 -16.91 10.30
CA VAL A 219 10.19 -17.04 11.78
C VAL A 219 8.94 -17.77 12.30
N ARG A 220 7.76 -17.49 11.73
CA ARG A 220 6.53 -18.17 12.13
C ARG A 220 6.50 -19.63 11.67
N SER A 221 7.00 -19.92 10.48
CA SER A 221 7.12 -21.29 9.96
C SER A 221 8.01 -22.11 10.88
N ASP A 222 9.17 -21.58 11.26
CA ASP A 222 10.12 -22.26 12.15
C ASP A 222 9.51 -22.52 13.54
N ASN A 223 8.78 -21.53 14.08
CA ASN A 223 8.08 -21.70 15.35
C ASN A 223 6.98 -22.77 15.28
N ILE A 224 6.21 -22.84 14.20
CA ILE A 224 5.18 -23.88 14.02
C ILE A 224 5.84 -25.27 13.91
N GLN A 225 6.93 -25.40 13.14
CA GLN A 225 7.65 -26.67 12.99
C GLN A 225 8.22 -27.17 14.32
N SER A 226 8.82 -26.27 15.12
CA SER A 226 9.32 -26.64 16.46
C SER A 226 8.20 -27.07 17.42
N GLN A 227 7.04 -26.42 17.42
CA GLN A 227 5.90 -26.85 18.25
C GLN A 227 5.32 -28.19 17.79
N LEU A 228 5.28 -28.44 16.48
CA LEU A 228 4.85 -29.72 15.92
C LEU A 228 5.79 -30.85 16.35
N GLN A 229 7.11 -30.61 16.31
CA GLN A 229 8.09 -31.60 16.75
C GLN A 229 7.93 -31.94 18.24
N ILE A 230 7.75 -30.94 19.10
CA ILE A 230 7.48 -31.16 20.54
C ILE A 230 6.20 -31.97 20.74
N ALA A 231 5.11 -31.65 20.02
CA ALA A 231 3.86 -32.38 20.14
C ALA A 231 3.98 -33.85 19.71
N VAL A 232 4.76 -34.14 18.67
CA VAL A 232 5.06 -35.50 18.21
C VAL A 232 5.91 -36.25 19.26
N GLU A 233 6.90 -35.60 19.86
CA GLU A 233 7.72 -36.16 20.95
C GLU A 233 6.89 -36.48 22.21
N GLU A 234 5.87 -35.67 22.51
CA GLU A 234 4.91 -35.90 23.60
C GLU A 234 3.87 -37.00 23.29
N GLY A 235 3.94 -37.64 22.12
CA GLY A 235 3.03 -38.72 21.72
C GLY A 235 1.63 -38.24 21.33
N VAL A 236 1.46 -36.94 21.07
CA VAL A 236 0.20 -36.39 20.55
C VAL A 236 0.09 -36.76 19.07
N PRO A 237 -1.04 -37.35 18.61
CA PRO A 237 -1.24 -37.62 17.19
C PRO A 237 -1.09 -36.34 16.39
N GLU A 238 -0.33 -36.37 15.28
CA GLU A 238 0.02 -35.20 14.47
C GLU A 238 -1.19 -34.26 14.30
N PRO A 239 -1.19 -33.08 14.96
CA PRO A 239 -2.28 -32.15 14.79
C PRO A 239 -2.25 -31.63 13.36
N SER A 240 -3.42 -31.45 12.74
CA SER A 240 -3.49 -30.80 11.43
C SER A 240 -2.79 -29.44 11.50
N ILE A 241 -2.16 -29.01 10.39
CA ILE A 241 -1.44 -27.72 10.33
C ILE A 241 -2.31 -26.56 10.85
N ASP A 242 -3.62 -26.60 10.57
CA ASP A 242 -4.59 -25.61 11.08
C ASP A 242 -4.70 -25.61 12.62
N THR A 243 -4.63 -26.78 13.25
CA THR A 243 -4.67 -26.94 14.71
C THR A 243 -3.36 -26.44 15.34
N ALA A 244 -2.21 -26.74 14.75
CA ALA A 244 -0.92 -26.25 15.22
C ALA A 244 -0.80 -24.71 15.11
N VAL A 245 -1.35 -24.12 14.04
CA VAL A 245 -1.46 -22.66 13.87
C VAL A 245 -2.31 -22.05 14.98
N LEU A 246 -3.42 -22.69 15.38
CA LEU A 246 -4.27 -22.23 16.48
C LEU A 246 -3.57 -22.31 17.85
N VAL A 247 -2.82 -23.37 18.13
CA VAL A 247 -2.07 -23.53 19.39
C VAL A 247 -0.98 -22.47 19.55
N VAL A 248 -0.25 -22.14 18.48
CA VAL A 248 0.74 -21.04 18.49
C VAL A 248 0.06 -19.69 18.76
N VAL A 249 -1.17 -19.51 18.27
CA VAL A 249 -1.96 -18.28 18.50
C VAL A 249 -2.40 -18.15 19.95
N GLU A 250 -2.86 -19.24 20.59
CA GLU A 250 -3.24 -19.21 22.01
C GLU A 250 -2.02 -19.01 22.93
N LYS A 251 -0.89 -19.66 22.63
CA LYS A 251 0.35 -19.47 23.43
C LYS A 251 1.00 -18.10 23.22
N GLY A 252 0.81 -17.47 22.05
CA GLY A 252 1.37 -16.16 21.69
C GLY A 252 0.49 -14.95 22.02
N ALA A 253 -0.80 -15.16 22.36
CA ALA A 253 -1.66 -14.09 22.84
C ALA A 253 -1.23 -13.69 24.27
N PRO A 254 -1.16 -12.39 24.62
CA PRO A 254 -0.98 -12.00 26.01
C PRO A 254 -2.12 -12.63 26.82
N LYS A 255 -1.78 -13.43 27.84
CA LYS A 255 -2.76 -14.05 28.74
C LYS A 255 -3.72 -12.97 29.22
N SER A 256 -4.92 -12.91 28.66
CA SER A 256 -5.99 -12.10 29.26
C SER A 256 -6.26 -12.75 30.60
N SER A 257 -5.94 -12.04 31.68
CA SER A 257 -6.13 -12.50 33.04
C SER A 257 -7.62 -12.61 33.36
N THR A 258 -8.28 -13.67 32.89
CA THR A 258 -9.55 -14.11 33.45
C THR A 258 -9.24 -15.24 34.42
N ASN A 259 -9.11 -14.85 35.70
CA ASN A 259 -9.01 -15.76 36.83
C ASN A 259 -10.20 -16.74 36.79
N PRO A 260 -9.98 -18.07 36.84
CA PRO A 260 -11.03 -19.04 37.03
C PRO A 260 -11.36 -19.11 38.53
N SER A 261 -12.02 -18.08 39.05
CA SER A 261 -12.50 -18.06 40.43
C SER A 261 -13.86 -17.38 40.53
N THR A 262 -14.82 -17.83 39.71
CA THR A 262 -16.25 -17.51 39.88
C THR A 262 -17.13 -18.60 39.27
N LEU A 263 -16.91 -19.85 39.68
CA LEU A 263 -17.85 -20.97 39.45
C LEU A 263 -17.90 -21.85 40.71
N GLN A 264 -18.11 -21.23 41.87
CA GLN A 264 -18.71 -21.89 43.02
C GLN A 264 -19.58 -20.87 43.76
N GLY A 265 -20.86 -21.19 43.91
CA GLY A 265 -21.76 -20.49 44.82
C GLY A 265 -22.84 -19.64 44.15
N LYS A 266 -23.89 -20.31 43.66
CA LYS A 266 -25.26 -19.93 44.00
C LYS A 266 -26.10 -21.20 44.09
N LYS A 267 -26.61 -21.42 45.30
CA LYS A 267 -27.67 -22.37 45.65
C LYS A 267 -28.92 -22.12 44.80
#